data_AF-A0A094D079-F1
#
_entry.id   AF-A0A094D079-F1
#
_cell.length_a   1.000
_cell.length_b   1.000
_cell.length_c   1.000
_cell.angle_alpha   90.00
_cell.angle_beta   90.00
_cell.angle_gamma   90.00
#
_symmetry.space_group_name_H-M   'P 1'
#
loop_
_entity.id
_entity.type
_entity.pdbx_description
1 polymer ?
#
loop_
_entity_poly.entity_id
_entity_poly.type
_entity_poly.pdbx_seq_one_letter_code
_entity_poly.pdbx_strand_id
1 'polypeptide(L)'
;MNFSGFVRKTLVPFTLSDGTYIPSRTNFEVPVYAMSRDPQICPGPNPDIFDGYRFYNARKQSESEANGHQLVTVTSYTMWFGYGHHACPGRFFASYKMKLMLANILLKYDVKFPDGEMERYKNIEFETNNFPDPSKVLMFKRRGGEGA
;
A
#
# COMPACT_ATOMS: atom_id res chain seq x y z
N MET A 1 7.34 4.26 -0.16
CA MET A 1 6.83 2.88 -0.26
C MET A 1 7.72 2.17 -1.27
N ASN A 2 7.99 0.87 -1.13
CA ASN A 2 8.95 0.20 -2.01
C ASN A 2 8.24 -0.60 -3.10
N PHE A 3 8.87 -0.70 -4.28
CA PHE A 3 8.42 -1.54 -5.39
C PHE A 3 8.59 -3.02 -5.09
N SER A 4 9.68 -3.36 -4.41
CA SER A 4 9.89 -4.68 -3.86
C SER A 4 9.55 -4.73 -2.38
N GLY A 5 9.18 -5.92 -1.93
CA GLY A 5 8.84 -6.21 -0.54
C GLY A 5 10.08 -6.39 0.31
N PHE A 6 10.04 -7.40 1.17
CA PHE A 6 11.16 -7.73 2.02
C PHE A 6 12.24 -8.51 1.24
N VAL A 7 13.50 -8.17 1.49
CA VAL A 7 14.65 -8.90 0.94
C VAL A 7 15.07 -10.00 1.90
N ARG A 8 15.44 -11.16 1.36
CA ARG A 8 16.02 -12.27 2.11
C ARG A 8 17.28 -12.77 1.43
N LYS A 9 18.20 -13.28 2.24
CA LYS A 9 19.42 -13.93 1.77
C LYS A 9 19.44 -15.37 2.22
N THR A 10 19.60 -16.29 1.28
CA THR A 10 19.74 -17.71 1.57
C THR A 10 21.06 -17.95 2.30
N LEU A 11 21.02 -18.48 3.52
CA LEU A 11 22.25 -18.82 4.28
C LEU A 11 22.74 -20.23 3.96
N VAL A 12 21.80 -21.17 3.85
CA VAL A 12 22.02 -22.58 3.52
C VAL A 12 21.19 -22.88 2.26
N PRO A 13 21.76 -23.57 1.24
CA PRO A 13 21.00 -23.85 0.03
C PRO A 13 19.76 -24.69 0.32
N PHE A 14 18.69 -24.48 -0.44
CA PHE A 14 17.45 -25.23 -0.28
C PHE A 14 16.68 -25.32 -1.60
N THR A 15 15.79 -26.30 -1.69
CA THR A 15 14.93 -26.50 -2.87
C THR A 15 13.49 -26.12 -2.49
N LEU A 16 12.86 -25.30 -3.31
CA LEU A 16 11.44 -24.94 -3.16
C LEU A 16 10.54 -26.14 -3.48
N SER A 17 9.26 -26.05 -3.08
CA SER A 17 8.27 -27.10 -3.35
C SER A 17 8.01 -27.35 -4.84
N ASP A 18 8.34 -26.38 -5.69
CA ASP A 18 8.26 -26.50 -7.16
C ASP A 18 9.54 -27.11 -7.78
N GLY A 19 10.52 -27.50 -6.98
CA GLY A 19 11.79 -28.06 -7.42
C GLY A 19 12.89 -27.03 -7.71
N THR A 20 12.61 -25.73 -7.61
CA THR A 20 13.61 -24.68 -7.83
C THR A 20 14.70 -24.74 -6.76
N TYR A 21 15.95 -24.97 -7.16
CA TYR A 21 17.10 -24.96 -6.27
C TYR A 21 17.63 -23.54 -6.05
N ILE A 22 17.78 -23.14 -4.79
CA ILE A 22 18.30 -21.82 -4.40
C ILE A 22 19.67 -21.99 -3.74
N PRO A 23 20.76 -21.50 -4.37
CA PRO A 23 22.09 -21.54 -3.79
C PRO A 23 22.21 -20.69 -2.51
N SER A 24 23.20 -21.01 -1.68
CA SER A 24 23.58 -20.11 -0.58
C SER A 24 24.05 -18.76 -1.12
N ARG A 25 23.88 -17.73 -0.29
CA ARG A 25 24.20 -16.33 -0.55
C ARG A 25 23.37 -15.66 -1.66
N THR A 26 22.34 -16.31 -2.17
CA THR A 26 21.36 -15.72 -3.10
C THR A 26 20.47 -14.73 -2.37
N ASN A 27 20.30 -13.52 -2.91
CA ASN A 27 19.29 -12.58 -2.46
C ASN A 27 18.01 -12.76 -3.28
N PHE A 28 16.86 -12.71 -2.63
CA PHE A 28 15.56 -12.69 -3.29
C PHE A 28 14.64 -11.68 -2.64
N GLU A 29 13.71 -11.17 -3.43
CA GLU A 29 12.73 -10.18 -3.03
C GLU A 29 11.37 -10.53 -3.63
N VAL A 30 10.32 -9.93 -3.08
CA VAL A 30 8.94 -10.15 -3.54
C VAL A 30 8.50 -8.93 -4.36
N PRO A 31 7.94 -9.10 -5.57
CA PRO A 31 7.55 -7.98 -6.43
C PRO A 31 6.19 -7.37 -6.02
N VAL A 32 6.11 -6.81 -4.81
CA VAL A 32 4.85 -6.37 -4.18
C VAL A 32 4.11 -5.33 -5.04
N TYR A 33 4.82 -4.43 -5.71
CA TYR A 33 4.19 -3.48 -6.62
C TYR A 33 3.51 -4.15 -7.81
N ALA A 34 4.20 -5.10 -8.47
CA ALA A 34 3.62 -5.84 -9.58
C ALA A 34 2.40 -6.65 -9.13
N MET A 35 2.48 -7.32 -7.97
CA MET A 35 1.35 -8.05 -7.40
C MET A 35 0.14 -7.16 -7.13
N SER A 36 0.36 -5.93 -6.67
CA SER A 36 -0.73 -4.97 -6.43
C SER A 36 -1.39 -4.45 -7.71
N ARG A 37 -0.75 -4.67 -8.86
CA ARG A 37 -1.20 -4.30 -10.21
C ARG A 37 -1.58 -5.51 -11.06
N ASP A 38 -1.54 -6.71 -10.50
CA ASP A 38 -1.93 -7.93 -11.19
C ASP A 38 -3.47 -8.06 -11.14
N PRO A 39 -4.18 -8.13 -12.28
CA PRO A 39 -5.63 -8.27 -12.31
C PRO A 39 -6.12 -9.60 -11.71
N GLN A 40 -5.25 -10.60 -11.54
CA GLN A 40 -5.59 -11.86 -10.86
C GLN A 40 -5.55 -11.75 -9.34
N ILE A 41 -4.82 -10.77 -8.79
CA ILE A 41 -4.61 -10.59 -7.35
C ILE A 41 -5.37 -9.37 -6.82
N CYS A 42 -5.32 -8.25 -7.53
CA CYS A 42 -5.91 -6.99 -7.11
C CYS A 42 -7.41 -6.98 -7.45
N PRO A 43 -8.33 -6.84 -6.46
CA PRO A 43 -9.76 -6.90 -6.73
C PRO A 43 -10.23 -5.79 -7.67
N GLY A 44 -11.28 -6.03 -8.44
CA GLY A 44 -11.91 -5.04 -9.32
C GLY A 44 -11.40 -5.07 -10.76
N PRO A 45 -11.95 -4.21 -11.64
CA PRO A 45 -11.81 -4.38 -13.09
C PRO A 45 -10.45 -3.95 -13.67
N ASN A 46 -9.85 -2.90 -13.11
CA ASN A 46 -8.55 -2.40 -13.56
C ASN A 46 -7.72 -1.97 -12.34
N PRO A 47 -6.58 -2.62 -12.04
CA PRO A 47 -5.77 -2.31 -10.86
C PRO A 47 -4.89 -1.05 -11.05
N ASP A 48 -4.77 -0.54 -12.28
CA ASP A 48 -3.99 0.65 -12.59
C ASP A 48 -4.74 1.95 -12.33
N ILE A 49 -6.07 1.86 -12.19
CA ILE A 49 -6.96 3.00 -11.92
C ILE A 49 -7.22 3.06 -10.42
N PHE A 50 -7.13 4.26 -9.83
CA PHE A 50 -7.49 4.45 -8.43
C PHE A 50 -9.00 4.25 -8.23
N ASP A 51 -9.38 3.34 -7.33
CA ASP A 51 -10.76 3.12 -6.91
C ASP A 51 -10.79 3.07 -5.36
N GLY A 52 -11.37 4.11 -4.76
CA GLY A 52 -11.48 4.26 -3.32
C GLY A 52 -12.40 3.22 -2.65
N TYR A 53 -13.28 2.58 -3.42
CA TYR A 53 -14.20 1.54 -2.94
C TYR A 53 -13.73 0.12 -3.23
N ARG A 54 -12.66 -0.07 -4.00
CA ARG A 54 -12.13 -1.39 -4.41
C ARG A 54 -12.13 -2.42 -3.29
N PHE A 55 -11.40 -2.13 -2.23
CA PHE A 55 -11.26 -3.05 -1.09
C PHE A 55 -12.48 -3.04 -0.16
N TYR A 56 -13.30 -1.99 -0.18
CA TYR A 56 -14.57 -1.98 0.53
C TYR A 56 -15.56 -2.96 -0.11
N ASN A 57 -15.66 -2.93 -1.44
CA ASN A 57 -16.51 -3.82 -2.21
C ASN A 57 -16.00 -5.26 -2.14
N ALA A 58 -14.68 -5.48 -2.21
CA ALA A 58 -14.08 -6.81 -2.07
C ALA A 58 -14.46 -7.48 -0.73
N ARG A 59 -14.40 -6.74 0.40
CA ARG A 59 -14.83 -7.24 1.72
C ARG A 59 -16.32 -7.60 1.81
N LYS A 60 -17.15 -7.13 0.88
CA LYS A 60 -18.59 -7.41 0.85
C LYS A 60 -18.96 -8.60 -0.03
N GLN A 61 -18.00 -9.18 -0.77
CA GLN A 61 -18.30 -10.28 -1.69
C GLN A 61 -18.66 -11.57 -0.95
N SER A 62 -18.05 -11.83 0.20
CA SER A 62 -18.37 -12.97 1.05
C SER A 62 -17.91 -12.75 2.49
N GLU A 63 -18.35 -13.60 3.42
CA GLU A 63 -17.88 -13.61 4.80
C GLU A 63 -16.38 -13.97 4.90
N SER A 64 -15.87 -14.84 4.01
CA SER A 64 -14.44 -15.19 3.96
C SER A 64 -13.55 -13.99 3.58
N GLU A 65 -14.05 -13.08 2.73
CA GLU A 65 -13.31 -11.90 2.27
C GLU A 65 -13.36 -10.72 3.26
N ALA A 66 -14.24 -10.76 4.27
CA ALA A 66 -14.46 -9.65 5.19
C ALA A 66 -13.18 -9.17 5.90
N ASN A 67 -12.28 -10.10 6.20
CA ASN A 67 -11.00 -9.83 6.87
C ASN A 67 -9.79 -9.82 5.92
N GLY A 68 -9.92 -10.38 4.71
CA GLY A 68 -8.82 -10.54 3.74
C GLY A 68 -8.29 -9.21 3.18
N HIS A 69 -9.15 -8.20 3.08
CA HIS A 69 -8.83 -6.92 2.44
C HIS A 69 -8.82 -5.73 3.41
N GLN A 70 -8.51 -5.96 4.69
CA GLN A 70 -8.25 -4.86 5.63
C GLN A 70 -6.84 -4.32 5.41
N LEU A 71 -6.64 -3.01 5.63
CA LEU A 71 -5.33 -2.35 5.47
C LEU A 71 -4.19 -3.03 6.24
N VAL A 72 -4.52 -3.64 7.39
CA VAL A 72 -3.55 -4.28 8.30
C VAL A 72 -3.37 -5.77 8.03
N THR A 73 -4.18 -6.35 7.14
CA THR A 73 -4.10 -7.78 6.82
C THR A 73 -2.91 -8.02 5.91
N VAL A 74 -2.10 -9.01 6.29
CA VAL A 74 -0.97 -9.49 5.51
C VAL A 74 -1.29 -10.89 5.03
N THR A 75 -1.18 -11.13 3.73
CA THR A 75 -1.40 -12.43 3.09
C THR A 75 -0.27 -12.72 2.10
N SER A 76 -0.26 -13.91 1.50
CA SER A 76 0.62 -14.22 0.37
C SER A 76 0.35 -13.35 -0.87
N TYR A 77 -0.71 -12.54 -0.86
CA TYR A 77 -1.11 -11.64 -1.94
C TYR A 77 -1.04 -10.16 -1.55
N THR A 78 -1.01 -9.84 -0.25
CA THR A 78 -0.92 -8.47 0.28
C THR A 78 0.22 -8.36 1.29
N MET A 79 1.34 -7.76 0.88
CA MET A 79 2.59 -7.76 1.68
C MET A 79 3.17 -6.36 1.94
N TRP A 80 2.35 -5.30 1.86
CA TRP A 80 2.78 -3.91 2.12
C TRP A 80 3.34 -3.69 3.52
N PHE A 81 2.88 -4.47 4.49
CA PHE A 81 3.38 -4.47 5.86
C PHE A 81 4.28 -5.68 6.15
N GLY A 82 4.91 -6.29 5.14
CA GLY A 82 5.68 -7.52 5.29
C GLY A 82 4.80 -8.78 5.40
N TYR A 83 5.42 -9.90 5.77
CA TYR A 83 4.74 -11.21 5.82
C TYR A 83 5.34 -12.14 6.88
N GLY A 84 4.53 -13.07 7.39
CA GLY A 84 4.93 -14.05 8.39
C GLY A 84 5.50 -13.43 9.67
N HIS A 85 6.58 -14.03 10.20
CA HIS A 85 7.26 -13.55 11.41
C HIS A 85 7.82 -12.11 11.27
N HIS A 86 8.04 -11.65 10.04
CA HIS A 86 8.57 -10.31 9.75
C HIS A 86 7.48 -9.32 9.33
N ALA A 87 6.21 -9.64 9.55
CA ALA A 87 5.14 -8.68 9.38
C ALA A 87 5.32 -7.52 10.38
N CYS A 88 5.16 -6.29 9.89
CA CYS A 88 5.33 -5.07 10.65
C CYS A 88 4.40 -5.08 11.88
N PRO A 89 4.96 -5.05 13.11
CA PRO A 89 4.15 -5.02 14.33
C PRO A 89 3.41 -3.68 14.46
N GLY A 90 3.96 -2.60 13.90
CA GLY A 90 3.39 -1.26 13.94
C GLY A 90 2.22 -1.01 12.97
N ARG A 91 1.84 -1.97 12.12
CA ARG A 91 0.81 -1.77 11.07
C ARG A 91 -0.55 -1.34 11.60
N PHE A 92 -0.94 -1.82 12.79
CA PHE A 92 -2.19 -1.44 13.44
C PHE A 92 -2.16 0.03 13.86
N PHE A 93 -1.08 0.43 14.54
CA PHE A 93 -0.88 1.81 14.95
C PHE A 93 -0.80 2.76 13.74
N ALA A 94 -0.06 2.38 12.71
CA ALA A 94 0.02 3.13 11.46
C ALA A 94 -1.35 3.31 10.81
N SER A 95 -2.14 2.23 10.71
CA SER A 95 -3.52 2.26 10.19
C SER A 95 -4.41 3.23 10.97
N TYR A 96 -4.37 3.21 12.30
CA TYR A 96 -5.12 4.16 13.11
C TYR A 96 -4.67 5.61 12.89
N LYS A 97 -3.35 5.87 12.90
CA LYS A 97 -2.80 7.20 12.62
C LYS A 97 -3.23 7.73 11.26
N MET A 98 -3.15 6.91 10.22
CA MET A 98 -3.56 7.28 8.85
C MET A 98 -5.05 7.64 8.80
N LYS A 99 -5.91 6.82 9.41
CA LYS A 99 -7.36 7.08 9.48
C LYS A 99 -7.68 8.38 10.22
N LEU A 100 -7.03 8.63 11.36
CA LEU A 100 -7.22 9.86 12.14
C LEU A 100 -6.76 11.10 11.36
N MET A 101 -5.60 11.02 10.70
CA MET A 101 -5.09 12.11 9.87
C MET A 101 -6.04 12.41 8.71
N LEU A 102 -6.49 11.38 7.99
CA LEU A 102 -7.41 11.54 6.87
C LEU A 102 -8.77 12.11 7.33
N ALA A 103 -9.34 11.57 8.42
CA ALA A 103 -10.57 12.10 8.99
C ALA A 103 -10.44 13.57 9.40
N ASN A 104 -9.31 13.95 10.01
CA ASN A 104 -9.04 15.33 10.38
C ASN A 104 -9.01 16.25 9.16
N ILE A 105 -8.32 15.84 8.10
CA ILE A 105 -8.26 16.57 6.82
C ILE A 105 -9.67 16.71 6.24
N LEU A 106 -10.40 15.61 6.08
CA LEU A 106 -11.73 15.60 5.46
C LEU A 106 -12.78 16.42 6.22
N LEU A 107 -12.71 16.44 7.55
CA LEU A 107 -13.68 17.16 8.38
C LEU A 107 -13.36 18.65 8.50
N LYS A 108 -12.08 19.02 8.56
CA LYS A 108 -11.67 20.38 8.95
C LYS A 108 -11.09 21.22 7.82
N TYR A 109 -10.77 20.64 6.67
CA TYR A 109 -10.08 21.35 5.60
C TYR A 109 -10.73 21.13 4.24
N ASP A 110 -10.71 22.18 3.43
CA ASP A 110 -10.82 22.08 1.98
C ASP A 110 -9.41 21.94 1.39
N VAL A 111 -9.23 20.96 0.51
CA VAL A 111 -7.95 20.63 -0.10
C VAL A 111 -8.07 20.80 -1.61
N LYS A 112 -7.10 21.47 -2.23
CA LYS A 112 -6.99 21.57 -3.68
C LYS A 112 -5.53 21.59 -4.13
N PHE A 113 -5.29 21.29 -5.40
CA PHE A 113 -3.99 21.53 -6.00
C PHE A 113 -3.81 23.02 -6.37
N PRO A 114 -2.55 23.50 -6.46
CA PRO A 114 -2.20 24.77 -7.11
C PRO A 114 -2.65 24.83 -8.57
N ASP A 115 -2.89 26.05 -9.03
CA ASP A 115 -3.06 26.40 -10.44
C ASP A 115 -4.16 25.64 -11.21
N GLY A 116 -5.14 25.07 -10.49
CA GLY A 116 -6.23 24.31 -11.09
C GLY A 116 -5.86 22.90 -11.54
N GLU A 117 -4.68 22.41 -11.14
CA GLU A 117 -4.28 21.02 -11.35
C GLU A 117 -5.31 20.06 -10.74
N MET A 118 -5.58 18.95 -11.42
CA MET A 118 -6.53 17.94 -10.95
C MET A 118 -5.90 16.56 -10.85
N GLU A 119 -4.71 16.40 -11.43
CA GLU A 119 -4.00 15.13 -11.49
C GLU A 119 -3.09 14.94 -10.28
N ARG A 120 -2.98 13.68 -9.84
CA ARG A 120 -2.05 13.31 -8.79
C ARG A 120 -0.61 13.51 -9.29
N TYR A 121 0.21 14.20 -8.50
CA TYR A 121 1.63 14.33 -8.79
C TYR A 121 2.31 12.96 -8.90
N LYS A 122 3.18 12.82 -9.90
CA LYS A 122 4.00 11.62 -10.08
C LYS A 122 4.92 11.46 -8.87
N ASN A 123 5.12 10.21 -8.48
CA ASN A 123 6.10 9.89 -7.46
C ASN A 123 7.51 9.97 -8.04
N ILE A 124 8.48 10.24 -7.17
CA ILE A 124 9.90 10.04 -7.48
C ILE A 124 10.21 8.57 -7.24
N GLU A 125 10.81 7.95 -8.24
CA GLU A 125 11.13 6.53 -8.30
C GLU A 125 12.65 6.40 -8.37
N PHE A 126 13.25 5.71 -7.40
CA PHE A 126 14.69 5.48 -7.33
C PHE A 126 14.98 4.10 -6.79
N GLU A 127 15.56 3.25 -7.64
CA GLU A 127 15.74 1.82 -7.38
C GLU A 127 14.41 1.19 -6.95
N THR A 128 14.37 0.53 -5.78
CA THR A 128 13.17 -0.06 -5.22
C THR A 128 12.31 0.94 -4.47
N ASN A 129 12.71 2.21 -4.37
CA ASN A 129 12.00 3.19 -3.58
C ASN A 129 11.03 4.03 -4.43
N ASN A 130 9.89 4.35 -3.83
CA ASN A 130 8.86 5.18 -4.41
C ASN A 130 8.35 6.19 -3.38
N PHE A 131 8.55 7.48 -3.62
CA PHE A 131 8.21 8.56 -2.68
C PHE A 131 7.37 9.65 -3.36
N PRO A 132 6.49 10.34 -2.63
CA PRO A 132 5.89 11.56 -3.14
C PRO A 132 6.98 12.60 -3.42
N ASP A 133 6.83 13.39 -4.48
CA ASP A 133 7.74 14.49 -4.81
C ASP A 133 7.62 15.61 -3.75
N PRO A 134 8.67 15.88 -2.95
CA PRO A 134 8.62 16.86 -1.87
C PRO A 134 8.61 18.31 -2.38
N SER A 135 8.90 18.55 -3.66
CA SER A 135 8.78 19.88 -4.27
C SER A 135 7.34 20.26 -4.57
N LYS A 136 6.42 19.28 -4.57
CA LYS A 136 5.02 19.49 -4.88
C LYS A 136 4.20 19.78 -3.63
N VAL A 137 3.24 20.69 -3.77
CA VAL A 137 2.43 21.17 -2.66
C VAL A 137 0.93 20.97 -2.91
N LEU A 138 0.20 20.84 -1.81
CA LEU A 138 -1.27 20.88 -1.77
C LEU A 138 -1.68 22.10 -0.95
N MET A 139 -2.73 22.80 -1.37
CA MET A 139 -3.29 23.92 -0.62
C MET A 139 -4.36 23.43 0.34
N PHE A 140 -4.25 23.83 1.60
CA PHE A 140 -5.22 23.54 2.66
C PHE A 140 -5.87 24.84 3.13
N LYS A 141 -7.20 24.89 3.11
CA LYS A 141 -7.98 25.94 3.75
C LYS A 141 -8.77 25.32 4.89
N ARG A 142 -8.57 25.80 6.12
CA ARG A 142 -9.41 25.37 7.25
C ARG A 142 -10.85 25.82 7.01
N ARG A 143 -11.80 24.90 7.11
CA ARG A 143 -13.23 25.22 7.11
C ARG A 143 -13.52 26.02 8.37
N GLY A 144 -14.17 27.18 8.20
CA GLY A 144 -14.69 27.93 9.34
C GLY A 144 -15.73 27.07 10.04
N GLY A 145 -15.51 26.73 11.30
CA GLY A 145 -16.56 26.22 12.15
C GLY A 145 -17.24 27.41 12.82
N GLU A 146 -18.55 27.51 12.73
CA GLU A 146 -19.34 28.20 13.77
C GLU A 146 -18.87 27.69 15.14
N GLY A 147 -18.34 28.58 15.98
CA GLY A 147 -17.87 28.24 17.33
C GLY A 147 -16.35 28.29 17.54
N ALA A 148 -15.70 29.39 17.17
CA ALA A 148 -14.52 29.89 17.88
C ALA A 148 -14.84 31.26 18.47
#